data_AF-A0AAV3ZQZ9-F1
#
_entry.id   AF-A0AAV3ZQZ9-F1
#
_cell.length_a   1.000
_cell.length_b   1.000
_cell.length_c   1.000
_cell.angle_alpha   90.00
_cell.angle_beta   90.00
_cell.angle_gamma   90.00
#
_symmetry.space_group_name_H-M   'P 1'
#
loop_
_entity.id
_entity.type
_entity.pdbx_description
1 polymer ?
#
loop_
_entity_poly.entity_id
_entity_poly.type
_entity_poly.pdbx_seq_one_letter_code
_entity_poly.pdbx_strand_id
1 'polypeptide(L)'
;MSVAHDSITGAHLGIRRTKDKVLRNFYWPGVVGDVTRYCRSCDVCRRTVKKGTVPRVPLEKAQGRQKHYLDRMAKRRKFSVGEKVLVLLPTDSNKLLMQWKGPFEIVATVGINNYRINMGGKEKTFHANLLKGYIARD
;
A
#
# COMPACT_ATOMS: atom_id res chain seq x y z
N MET A 1 12.91 39.92 -12.94
CA MET A 1 13.49 38.56 -13.13
C MET A 1 12.86 37.74 -14.24
N SER A 2 11.61 38.01 -14.63
CA SER A 2 10.91 37.23 -15.67
C SER A 2 11.63 37.20 -17.03
N VAL A 3 12.18 38.32 -17.50
CA VAL A 3 12.91 38.38 -18.79
C VAL A 3 14.19 37.52 -18.80
N ALA A 4 14.90 37.37 -17.68
CA ALA A 4 16.14 36.60 -17.62
C ALA A 4 15.90 35.08 -17.39
N HIS A 5 14.73 34.71 -16.88
CA HIS A 5 14.44 33.37 -16.39
C HIS A 5 13.26 32.69 -17.10
N ASP A 6 12.12 33.38 -17.24
CA ASP A 6 10.87 32.83 -17.81
C ASP A 6 10.76 33.06 -19.32
N SER A 7 11.65 33.88 -19.89
CA SER A 7 11.68 34.10 -21.33
C SER A 7 12.09 32.85 -22.08
N ILE A 8 11.72 32.79 -23.37
CA ILE A 8 12.12 31.72 -24.31
C ILE A 8 13.64 31.53 -24.31
N THR A 9 14.41 32.61 -24.20
CA THR A 9 15.89 32.55 -24.12
C THR A 9 16.39 32.17 -22.73
N GLY A 10 15.58 32.41 -21.68
CA GLY A 10 15.79 32.03 -20.28
C GLY A 10 15.79 30.51 -20.06
N ALA A 11 14.87 29.81 -20.73
CA ALA A 11 14.73 28.35 -20.79
C ALA A 11 14.88 27.63 -19.43
N HIS A 12 14.55 28.30 -18.32
CA HIS A 12 14.65 27.75 -16.97
C HIS A 12 16.00 27.07 -16.66
N LEU A 13 17.12 27.64 -17.15
CA LEU A 13 18.47 27.07 -17.11
C LEU A 13 19.11 27.04 -15.69
N GLY A 14 18.30 27.25 -14.66
CA GLY A 14 18.71 27.23 -13.25
C GLY A 14 19.42 28.49 -12.77
N ILE A 15 19.66 28.51 -11.45
CA ILE A 15 20.14 29.68 -10.70
C ILE A 15 21.41 30.28 -11.29
N ARG A 16 22.37 29.44 -11.70
CA ARG A 16 23.67 29.88 -12.21
C ARG A 16 23.53 30.75 -13.46
N ARG A 17 22.82 30.26 -14.48
CA ARG A 17 22.69 30.99 -15.75
C ARG A 17 21.79 32.23 -15.62
N THR A 18 20.77 32.17 -14.77
CA THR A 18 19.94 33.34 -14.48
C THR A 18 20.75 34.43 -13.77
N LYS A 19 21.59 34.06 -12.79
CA LYS A 19 22.52 35.00 -12.13
C LYS A 19 23.45 35.64 -13.15
N ASP A 20 24.08 34.84 -14.01
CA ASP A 20 25.05 35.34 -15.00
C ASP A 20 24.40 36.32 -15.99
N LYS A 21 23.12 36.13 -16.36
CA LYS A 21 22.39 37.05 -17.24
C LYS A 21 22.00 38.35 -16.55
N VAL A 22 21.54 38.27 -15.30
CA VAL A 22 21.15 39.46 -14.52
C VAL A 22 22.36 40.34 -14.27
N LEU A 23 23.49 39.74 -13.88
CA LEU A 23 24.74 40.45 -13.57
C LEU A 23 25.40 41.12 -14.79
N ARG A 24 25.05 40.74 -16.03
CA ARG A 24 25.59 41.39 -17.24
C ARG A 24 25.11 42.83 -17.43
N ASN A 25 23.91 43.14 -16.95
CA ASN A 25 23.28 44.44 -17.21
C ASN A 25 22.88 45.17 -15.92
N PHE A 26 22.78 44.46 -14.79
CA PHE A 26 22.26 45.02 -13.54
C PHE A 26 23.06 44.53 -12.33
N TYR A 27 23.20 45.38 -11.33
CA TYR A 27 23.85 45.06 -10.06
C TYR A 27 23.13 45.73 -8.87
N TRP A 28 22.98 44.99 -7.77
CA TRP A 28 22.55 45.51 -6.48
C TRP A 28 23.01 44.57 -5.33
N PRO A 29 23.12 45.07 -4.09
CA PRO A 29 23.40 44.24 -2.93
C PRO A 29 22.32 43.16 -2.76
N GLY A 30 22.72 41.89 -2.73
CA GLY A 30 21.78 40.77 -2.55
C GLY A 30 21.18 40.17 -3.84
N VAL A 31 21.55 40.67 -5.03
CA VAL A 31 21.07 40.15 -6.33
C VAL A 31 21.14 38.63 -6.48
N VAL A 32 22.18 38.00 -5.92
CA VAL A 32 22.35 36.54 -5.95
C VAL A 32 21.29 35.83 -5.09
N GLY A 33 20.96 36.41 -3.93
CA GLY A 33 19.92 35.90 -3.04
C GLY A 33 18.54 35.98 -3.68
N ASP A 34 18.23 37.10 -4.33
CA ASP A 34 16.97 37.29 -5.04
C ASP A 34 16.83 36.31 -6.21
N VAL A 35 17.86 36.18 -7.05
CA VAL A 35 17.87 35.20 -8.16
C VAL A 35 17.67 33.77 -7.66
N THR A 36 18.36 33.41 -6.57
CA THR A 36 18.23 32.08 -5.97
C THR A 36 16.81 31.84 -5.45
N ARG A 37 16.22 32.82 -4.76
CA ARG A 37 14.85 32.75 -4.24
C ARG A 37 13.85 32.55 -5.36
N TYR A 38 13.97 33.35 -6.43
CA TYR A 38 13.08 33.29 -7.59
C TYR A 38 13.14 31.95 -8.33
N CYS A 39 14.35 31.46 -8.62
CA CYS A 39 14.51 30.18 -9.29
C CYS A 39 14.01 29.00 -8.44
N ARG A 40 14.11 29.08 -7.10
CA ARG A 40 13.59 28.06 -6.18
C ARG A 40 12.06 28.07 -6.07
N SER A 41 11.43 29.24 -6.19
CA SER A 41 9.95 29.35 -6.23
C SER A 41 9.35 28.98 -7.58
N CYS A 42 10.15 28.91 -8.65
CA CYS A 42 9.65 28.53 -9.97
C CYS A 42 9.28 27.03 -10.02
N ASP A 43 8.06 26.75 -10.45
CA ASP A 43 7.52 25.40 -10.56
C ASP A 43 8.25 24.55 -11.61
N VAL A 44 8.60 25.13 -12.78
CA VAL A 44 9.36 24.44 -13.84
C VAL A 44 10.73 24.02 -13.31
N CYS A 45 11.47 24.95 -12.70
CA CYS A 45 12.77 24.66 -12.09
C CYS A 45 12.66 23.60 -10.99
N ARG A 46 11.62 23.69 -10.13
CA ARG A 46 11.39 22.73 -9.03
C ARG A 46 11.06 21.31 -9.50
N ARG A 47 10.43 21.15 -10.67
CA ARG A 47 10.16 19.84 -11.26
C ARG A 47 11.39 19.24 -11.96
N THR A 48 12.21 20.08 -12.59
CA THR A 48 13.38 19.65 -13.37
C THR A 48 14.64 19.41 -12.52
N VAL A 49 14.71 19.94 -11.30
CA VAL A 49 15.82 19.64 -10.41
C VAL A 49 15.89 18.14 -10.09
N LYS A 50 17.10 17.58 -10.19
CA LYS A 50 17.37 16.21 -9.72
C LYS A 50 17.14 16.16 -8.22
N LYS A 51 15.97 15.68 -7.80
CA LYS A 51 15.71 15.24 -6.44
C LYS A 51 16.56 13.99 -6.26
N GLY A 52 17.59 14.06 -5.42
CA GLY A 52 18.58 12.99 -5.27
C GLY A 52 17.96 11.60 -5.05
N THR A 53 18.78 10.57 -5.15
CA THR A 53 18.30 9.18 -5.00
C THR A 53 17.70 8.98 -3.62
N VAL A 54 16.42 8.58 -3.56
CA VAL A 54 15.80 8.13 -2.30
C VAL A 54 16.52 6.85 -1.84
N PRO A 55 17.03 6.78 -0.60
CA PRO A 55 17.69 5.57 -0.12
C PRO A 55 16.70 4.42 -0.09
N ARG A 56 17.17 3.20 -0.41
CA ARG A 56 16.33 2.01 -0.30
C ARG A 56 15.91 1.85 1.15
N VAL A 57 14.60 1.77 1.39
CA VAL A 57 14.07 1.49 2.73
C VAL A 57 14.50 0.07 3.14
N PRO A 58 14.93 -0.16 4.39
CA PRO A 58 15.24 -1.50 4.87
C PRO A 58 13.98 -2.38 4.88
N LEU A 59 13.78 -3.16 3.81
CA LEU A 59 12.61 -4.02 3.61
C LEU A 59 12.43 -5.01 4.77
N GLU A 60 13.53 -5.53 5.31
CA GLU A 60 13.53 -6.49 6.40
C GLU A 60 12.85 -5.94 7.67
N LYS A 61 13.12 -4.68 8.03
CA LYS A 61 12.51 -4.03 9.20
C LYS A 61 11.01 -3.79 8.99
N ALA A 62 10.61 -3.42 7.78
CA ALA A 62 9.20 -3.24 7.42
C ALA A 62 8.44 -4.57 7.44
N GLN A 63 9.02 -5.61 6.86
CA GLN A 63 8.47 -6.97 6.85
C GLN A 63 8.35 -7.55 8.27
N GLY A 64 9.36 -7.35 9.13
CA GLY A 64 9.33 -7.79 10.52
C GLY A 64 8.19 -7.16 11.33
N ARG A 65 7.96 -5.85 11.17
CA ARG A 65 6.83 -5.15 11.83
C ARG A 65 5.48 -5.70 11.38
N GLN A 66 5.31 -5.93 10.08
CA GLN A 66 4.07 -6.47 9.52
C GLN A 66 3.80 -7.89 10.00
N LYS A 67 4.81 -8.75 10.01
CA LYS A 67 4.72 -10.13 10.53
C LYS A 67 4.30 -10.12 12.00
N HIS A 68 4.99 -9.36 12.84
CA HIS A 68 4.68 -9.29 14.27
C HIS A 68 3.22 -8.86 14.53
N TYR A 69 2.72 -7.87 13.78
CA TYR A 69 1.33 -7.43 13.91
C TYR A 69 0.34 -8.54 13.53
N LEU A 70 0.58 -9.23 12.40
CA LEU A 70 -0.26 -10.33 11.94
C LEU A 70 -0.23 -11.52 12.92
N ASP A 71 0.94 -11.94 13.36
CA ASP A 71 1.10 -13.07 14.29
C ASP A 71 0.44 -12.78 15.63
N ARG A 72 0.50 -11.54 16.13
CA ARG A 72 -0.17 -11.14 17.38
C ARG A 72 -1.70 -11.22 17.28
N MET A 73 -2.27 -10.91 16.11
CA MET A 73 -3.72 -10.92 15.89
C MET A 73 -4.24 -12.28 15.38
N ALA A 74 -3.37 -13.18 14.97
CA ALA A 74 -3.73 -14.49 14.45
C ALA A 74 -4.25 -15.41 15.57
N LYS A 75 -5.57 -15.59 15.63
CA LYS A 75 -6.19 -16.61 16.49
C LYS A 75 -5.99 -17.99 15.87
N ARG A 76 -5.43 -18.95 16.61
CA ARG A 76 -5.38 -20.35 16.16
C ARG A 76 -6.78 -20.95 16.20
N ARG A 77 -7.32 -21.30 15.03
CA ARG A 77 -8.58 -22.05 14.90
C ARG A 77 -8.25 -23.49 14.55
N LYS A 78 -8.53 -24.40 15.48
CA LYS A 78 -8.40 -25.85 15.28
C LYS A 78 -9.78 -26.47 15.42
N PHE A 79 -10.07 -27.45 14.57
CA PHE A 79 -11.35 -28.16 14.56
C PHE A 79 -11.10 -29.67 14.46
N SER A 80 -12.02 -30.47 14.99
CA SER A 80 -11.96 -31.93 14.89
C SER A 80 -12.85 -32.49 13.79
N VAL A 81 -12.50 -33.67 13.27
CA VAL A 81 -13.36 -34.42 12.33
C VAL A 81 -14.69 -34.73 13.02
N GLY A 82 -15.81 -34.53 12.32
CA GLY A 82 -17.17 -34.68 12.85
C GLY A 82 -17.74 -33.43 13.51
N GLU A 83 -16.95 -32.37 13.73
CA GLU A 83 -17.45 -31.12 14.31
C GLU A 83 -18.30 -30.35 13.30
N LYS A 84 -19.42 -29.76 13.77
CA LYS A 84 -20.27 -28.90 12.96
C LYS A 84 -19.70 -27.49 12.91
N VAL A 85 -19.52 -26.98 11.69
CA VAL A 85 -18.97 -25.65 11.43
C VAL A 85 -19.81 -24.88 10.42
N LEU A 86 -19.72 -23.56 10.52
CA LEU A 86 -20.20 -22.63 9.49
C LEU A 86 -19.05 -22.29 8.55
N VAL A 87 -19.35 -22.24 7.25
CA VAL A 87 -18.41 -21.89 6.19
C VAL A 87 -18.76 -20.52 5.63
N LEU A 88 -17.77 -19.65 5.50
CA LEU A 88 -17.93 -18.33 4.89
C LEU A 88 -17.95 -18.46 3.37
N LEU A 89 -19.10 -18.21 2.74
CA LEU A 89 -19.30 -18.32 1.30
C LEU A 89 -19.92 -17.03 0.75
N PRO A 90 -19.63 -16.66 -0.50
CA PRO A 90 -20.32 -15.54 -1.15
C PRO A 90 -21.82 -15.84 -1.29
N THR A 91 -22.62 -14.77 -1.31
CA THR A 91 -24.05 -14.87 -1.64
C THR A 91 -24.25 -15.13 -3.13
N ASP A 92 -25.36 -15.78 -3.46
CA ASP A 92 -25.69 -16.16 -4.84
C ASP A 92 -26.04 -14.92 -5.69
N SER A 93 -26.56 -13.86 -5.07
CA SER A 93 -26.93 -12.60 -5.72
C SER A 93 -25.76 -11.62 -5.89
N ASN A 94 -24.78 -11.62 -4.99
CA ASN A 94 -23.65 -10.70 -5.03
C ASN A 94 -22.36 -11.35 -4.50
N LYS A 95 -21.35 -11.45 -5.38
CA LYS A 95 -20.03 -12.04 -5.07
C LYS A 95 -19.22 -11.26 -4.03
N LEU A 96 -19.59 -10.01 -3.73
CA LEU A 96 -18.93 -9.17 -2.71
C LEU A 96 -19.47 -9.41 -1.30
N LEU A 97 -20.71 -9.87 -1.18
CA LEU A 97 -21.32 -10.13 0.13
C LEU A 97 -21.03 -11.57 0.55
N MET A 98 -20.32 -11.71 1.67
CA MET A 98 -19.99 -12.99 2.28
C MET A 98 -20.97 -13.32 3.41
N GLN A 99 -21.44 -14.56 3.47
CA GLN A 99 -22.35 -15.06 4.50
C GLN A 99 -21.84 -16.37 5.10
N TRP A 100 -22.02 -16.54 6.41
CA TRP A 100 -21.81 -17.80 7.10
C TRP A 100 -22.96 -18.76 6.77
N LYS A 101 -22.68 -19.83 6.03
CA LYS A 101 -23.63 -20.90 5.67
C LYS A 101 -23.29 -22.19 6.43
N GLY A 102 -24.30 -22.99 6.79
CA GLY A 102 -24.14 -24.26 7.52
C GLY A 102 -25.33 -24.55 8.43
N PRO A 103 -25.27 -25.55 9.32
CA PRO A 103 -24.08 -26.28 9.77
C PRO A 103 -23.60 -27.36 8.78
N PHE A 104 -22.29 -27.46 8.59
CA PHE A 104 -21.64 -28.51 7.81
C PHE A 104 -20.65 -29.30 8.65
N GLU A 105 -20.40 -30.56 8.30
CA GLU A 105 -19.51 -31.44 9.05
C GLU A 105 -18.12 -31.52 8.42
N ILE A 106 -17.10 -31.50 9.28
CA ILE A 106 -15.71 -31.72 8.87
C ILE A 106 -15.49 -33.21 8.64
N VAL A 107 -15.11 -33.56 7.41
CA VAL A 107 -14.83 -34.95 7.00
C VAL A 107 -13.38 -35.34 7.30
N ALA A 108 -12.42 -34.43 7.07
CA ALA A 108 -11.01 -34.74 7.23
C ALA A 108 -10.15 -33.48 7.44
N THR A 109 -9.00 -33.64 8.11
CA THR A 109 -7.94 -32.65 8.20
C THR A 109 -6.92 -32.89 7.07
N VAL A 110 -6.91 -32.04 6.05
CA VAL A 110 -6.03 -32.19 4.87
C VAL A 110 -4.65 -31.56 5.09
N GLY A 111 -4.55 -30.60 6.00
CA GLY A 111 -3.29 -29.97 6.39
C GLY A 111 -3.42 -29.16 7.67
N ILE A 112 -2.35 -28.44 8.05
CA ILE A 112 -2.25 -27.74 9.34
C ILE A 112 -3.45 -26.82 9.62
N ASN A 113 -3.92 -26.10 8.60
CA ASN A 113 -5.05 -25.18 8.68
C ASN A 113 -6.12 -25.45 7.59
N ASN A 114 -6.08 -26.61 6.93
CA ASN A 114 -6.98 -26.93 5.82
C ASN A 114 -7.86 -28.12 6.18
N TYR A 115 -9.17 -27.93 6.08
CA TYR A 115 -10.19 -28.91 6.47
C TYR A 115 -11.09 -29.23 5.29
N ARG A 116 -11.42 -30.51 5.12
CA ARG A 116 -12.38 -30.98 4.13
C ARG A 116 -13.76 -31.02 4.75
N ILE A 117 -14.73 -30.41 4.09
CA ILE A 117 -16.10 -30.22 4.59
C ILE A 117 -17.09 -30.77 3.59
N ASN A 118 -18.07 -31.52 4.08
CA ASN A 118 -19.17 -32.03 3.27
C ASN A 118 -20.29 -30.99 3.19
N MET A 119 -20.51 -30.44 2.01
CA MET A 119 -21.62 -29.50 1.74
C MET A 119 -22.75 -30.22 0.99
N GLY A 120 -23.38 -31.20 1.64
CA GLY A 120 -24.56 -31.90 1.09
C GLY A 120 -24.24 -32.79 -0.12
N GLY A 121 -23.17 -33.58 -0.04
CA GLY A 121 -22.76 -34.56 -1.06
C GLY A 121 -21.57 -34.13 -1.92
N LYS A 122 -21.09 -32.89 -1.77
CA LYS A 122 -19.83 -32.42 -2.39
C LYS A 122 -18.84 -32.04 -1.30
N GLU A 123 -17.70 -32.72 -1.29
CA GLU A 123 -16.59 -32.40 -0.42
C GLU A 123 -15.75 -31.27 -1.01
N LYS A 124 -15.47 -30.24 -0.21
CA LYS A 124 -14.52 -29.18 -0.57
C LYS A 124 -13.56 -28.90 0.57
N THR A 125 -12.37 -28.44 0.20
CA THR A 125 -11.33 -28.07 1.17
C THR A 125 -11.38 -26.57 1.43
N PHE A 126 -11.40 -26.19 2.70
CA PHE A 126 -11.41 -24.79 3.15
C PHE A 126 -10.30 -24.55 4.17
N HIS A 127 -9.76 -23.34 4.16
CA HIS A 127 -8.83 -22.88 5.18
C HIS A 127 -9.58 -22.50 6.47
N ALA A 128 -8.97 -22.72 7.63
CA ALA A 128 -9.53 -22.48 8.97
C ALA A 128 -10.13 -21.08 9.18
N ASN A 129 -9.61 -20.08 8.46
CA ASN A 129 -10.08 -18.69 8.52
C ASN A 129 -11.51 -18.52 7.97
N LEU A 130 -11.92 -19.36 7.02
CA LEU A 130 -13.27 -19.37 6.45
C LEU A 130 -14.25 -20.20 7.30
N LEU A 131 -13.79 -20.73 8.43
CA LEU A 131 -14.58 -21.61 9.29
C LEU A 131 -14.84 -20.97 10.64
N LYS A 132 -16.02 -21.27 11.17
CA LYS A 132 -16.45 -20.88 12.52
C LYS A 132 -17.17 -22.07 13.16
N GLY A 133 -16.85 -22.38 14.42
CA GLY A 133 -17.56 -23.42 15.17
C GLY A 133 -19.05 -23.12 15.24
N TYR A 134 -19.89 -24.13 14.99
CA TYR A 134 -21.33 -24.01 15.13
C TYR A 134 -21.73 -24.34 16.57
N ILE A 135 -22.43 -23.41 17.21
CA ILE A 135 -23.00 -23.62 18.55
C ILE A 135 -24.52 -23.63 18.36
N ALA A 136 -25.15 -24.76 18.66
CA ALA A 136 -26.60 -24.85 18.66
C ALA A 136 -27.15 -23.94 19.77
N ARG A 137 -28.25 -23.24 19.48
CA ARG A 137 -29.03 -22.58 20.54
C ARG A 137 -30.07 -23.58 21.00
N ASP A 138 -29.97 -23.97 22.27
CA ASP A 138 -31.04 -24.67 23.00
C ASP A 138 -32.21 -23.70 23.28
#